data_AF-I2NI82-F1
#
_entry.id   AF-I2NI82-F1
#
_cell.length_a   1.000
_cell.length_b   1.000
_cell.length_c   1.000
_cell.angle_alpha   90.00
_cell.angle_beta   90.00
_cell.angle_gamma   90.00
#
_symmetry.space_group_name_H-M   'P 1'
#
loop_
_entity.id
_entity.type
_entity.pdbx_description
1 polymer ?
#
loop_
_entity_poly.entity_id
_entity_poly.type
_entity_poly.pdbx_seq_one_letter_code
_entity_poly.pdbx_strand_id
1 'polypeptide(L)'
;MKRFKYEWIVLEEVEDEDPTKEEIQRVITESGWKSFYCKEQCYFLEDIAKEIFVRNFYQWNISNEGDYVFIVVKEDGAKNHSVFRVALAYVVAPDVDDIYFEEEIM
;
A
#
# COMPACT_ATOMS: atom_id res chain seq x y z
N MET A 1 15.53 -10.51 -18.60
CA MET A 1 14.61 -10.83 -17.50
C MET A 1 13.24 -10.26 -17.84
N LYS A 2 12.20 -11.09 -17.80
CA LYS A 2 10.81 -10.63 -17.96
C LYS A 2 10.47 -9.80 -16.72
N ARG A 3 9.98 -8.58 -16.89
CA ARG A 3 9.44 -7.76 -15.79
C ARG A 3 7.93 -7.83 -15.86
N PHE A 4 7.29 -8.06 -14.72
CA PHE A 4 5.84 -8.02 -14.60
C PHE A 4 5.43 -6.58 -14.34
N LYS A 5 4.46 -6.10 -15.11
CA LYS A 5 4.00 -4.71 -15.05
C LYS A 5 2.61 -4.67 -14.45
N TYR A 6 2.45 -3.77 -13.50
CA TYR A 6 1.21 -3.47 -12.82
C TYR A 6 0.93 -1.97 -12.95
N GLU A 7 -0.32 -1.60 -12.77
CA GLU A 7 -0.78 -0.22 -12.76
C GLU A 7 -1.43 0.06 -11.41
N TRP A 8 -1.21 1.26 -10.87
CA TRP A 8 -1.75 1.63 -9.57
C TRP A 8 -2.19 3.10 -9.45
N ILE A 9 -3.10 3.34 -8.50
CA ILE A 9 -3.59 4.65 -8.07
C ILE A 9 -3.63 4.66 -6.54
N VAL A 10 -3.28 5.78 -5.92
CA VAL A 10 -3.54 6.04 -4.50
C VAL A 10 -4.79 6.91 -4.38
N LEU A 11 -5.70 6.56 -3.46
CA LEU A 11 -6.92 7.34 -3.23
C LEU A 11 -6.71 8.36 -2.11
N GLU A 12 -5.84 9.36 -2.35
CA GLU A 12 -5.53 10.40 -1.35
C GLU A 12 -6.74 11.29 -1.00
N GLU A 13 -7.71 11.41 -1.90
CA GLU A 13 -8.93 12.21 -1.73
C GLU A 13 -10.04 11.47 -0.96
N VAL A 14 -9.79 10.23 -0.54
CA VAL A 14 -10.75 9.43 0.21
C VAL A 14 -10.43 9.55 1.70
N GLU A 15 -11.22 10.37 2.39
CA GLU A 15 -11.07 10.63 3.83
C GLU A 15 -11.84 9.61 4.69
N ASP A 16 -12.87 8.96 4.15
CA ASP A 16 -13.69 7.99 4.88
C ASP A 16 -12.98 6.65 5.11
N GLU A 17 -13.14 6.08 6.31
CA GLU A 17 -12.57 4.77 6.65
C GLU A 17 -13.21 3.60 5.89
N ASP A 18 -14.44 3.80 5.42
CA ASP A 18 -15.22 2.84 4.63
C ASP A 18 -15.80 3.53 3.38
N PRO A 19 -14.96 3.77 2.36
CA PRO A 19 -15.38 4.54 1.20
C PRO A 19 -16.37 3.79 0.34
N THR A 20 -17.33 4.52 -0.20
CA THR A 20 -18.31 3.98 -1.12
C THR A 20 -17.66 3.62 -2.46
N LYS A 21 -18.32 2.73 -3.19
CA LYS A 21 -17.89 2.35 -4.54
C LYS A 21 -17.86 3.58 -5.48
N GLU A 22 -18.80 4.49 -5.33
CA GLU A 22 -18.93 5.69 -6.15
C GLU A 22 -17.75 6.64 -5.93
N GLU A 23 -17.30 6.82 -4.69
CA GLU A 23 -16.13 7.65 -4.36
C GLU A 23 -14.85 7.08 -4.93
N ILE A 24 -14.63 5.77 -4.77
CA ILE A 24 -13.52 5.05 -5.37
C ILE A 24 -13.52 5.22 -6.89
N GLN A 25 -14.68 5.04 -7.54
CA GLN A 25 -14.80 5.13 -8.99
C GLN A 25 -14.54 6.55 -9.53
N ARG A 26 -14.97 7.58 -8.80
CA ARG A 26 -14.69 8.98 -9.15
C ARG A 26 -13.19 9.22 -9.22
N VAL A 27 -12.47 8.89 -8.14
CA VAL A 27 -11.02 9.10 -8.07
C VAL A 27 -10.28 8.29 -9.14
N ILE A 28 -10.67 7.04 -9.39
CA ILE A 28 -10.06 6.20 -10.45
C ILE A 28 -10.24 6.82 -11.84
N THR A 29 -11.38 7.44 -12.10
CA THR A 29 -11.69 8.04 -13.42
C THR A 29 -10.93 9.34 -13.63
N GLU A 30 -10.71 10.10 -12.56
CA GLU A 30 -10.03 11.39 -12.58
C GLU A 30 -8.49 11.27 -12.47
N SER A 31 -8.00 10.16 -11.91
CA SER A 31 -6.58 9.93 -11.67
C SER A 31 -5.87 9.22 -12.81
N GLY A 32 -4.61 9.59 -13.04
CA GLY A 32 -3.71 8.88 -13.94
C GLY A 32 -3.10 7.63 -13.28
N TRP A 33 -3.18 6.49 -13.98
CA TRP A 33 -2.52 5.26 -13.54
C TRP A 33 -0.99 5.40 -13.56
N LYS A 34 -0.35 5.07 -12.45
CA LYS A 34 1.12 4.96 -12.34
C LYS A 34 1.56 3.54 -12.68
N SER A 35 2.71 3.38 -13.31
CA SER A 35 3.29 2.06 -13.59
C SER A 35 4.12 1.54 -12.42
N PHE A 36 4.05 0.23 -12.18
CA PHE A 36 4.87 -0.48 -11.23
C PHE A 36 5.47 -1.73 -11.87
N TYR A 37 6.75 -2.03 -11.57
CA TYR A 37 7.48 -3.13 -12.19
C TYR A 37 8.08 -4.06 -11.13
N CYS A 38 7.70 -5.34 -11.20
CA CYS A 38 8.27 -6.39 -10.37
C CYS A 38 9.24 -7.26 -11.18
N LYS A 39 10.28 -7.74 -10.49
CA LYS A 39 11.25 -8.69 -11.05
C LYS A 39 10.67 -10.10 -11.15
N GLU A 40 9.78 -10.45 -10.23
CA GLU A 40 9.12 -11.75 -10.15
C GLU A 40 7.60 -11.55 -10.30
N GLN A 41 6.91 -12.62 -10.70
CA GLN A 41 5.45 -12.58 -10.79
C GLN A 41 4.89 -12.73 -9.38
N CYS A 42 4.09 -11.76 -8.94
CA CYS A 42 3.31 -11.93 -7.73
C CYS A 42 2.02 -12.69 -8.07
N TYR A 43 1.68 -13.65 -7.23
CA TYR A 43 0.44 -14.42 -7.36
C TYR A 43 -0.78 -13.61 -6.88
N PHE A 44 -0.57 -12.61 -6.02
CA PHE A 44 -1.63 -11.78 -5.46
C PHE A 44 -1.33 -10.29 -5.65
N LEU A 45 -2.37 -9.51 -6.00
CA LEU A 45 -2.27 -8.05 -6.13
C LEU A 45 -2.07 -7.36 -4.76
N GLU A 46 -2.40 -8.03 -3.66
CA GLU A 46 -2.13 -7.55 -2.30
C GLU A 46 -0.62 -7.36 -2.07
N ASP A 47 0.20 -8.31 -2.52
CA ASP A 47 1.66 -8.21 -2.39
C ASP A 47 2.21 -7.02 -3.16
N ILE A 48 1.62 -6.75 -4.34
CA ILE A 48 1.94 -5.57 -5.15
C ILE A 48 1.53 -4.29 -4.43
N ALA A 49 0.35 -4.23 -3.83
CA ALA A 49 -0.10 -3.07 -3.05
C ALA A 49 0.83 -2.79 -1.87
N LYS A 50 1.25 -3.83 -1.14
CA LYS A 50 2.25 -3.72 -0.04
C LYS A 50 3.59 -3.22 -0.55
N GLU A 51 4.09 -3.74 -1.67
CA GLU A 51 5.37 -3.32 -2.22
C GLU A 51 5.34 -1.88 -2.75
N ILE A 52 4.22 -1.47 -3.38
CA ILE A 52 3.96 -0.07 -3.74
C ILE A 52 3.97 0.78 -2.48
N PHE A 53 3.33 0.32 -1.40
CA PHE A 53 3.32 1.05 -0.14
C PHE A 53 4.73 1.29 0.40
N VAL A 54 5.51 0.22 0.59
CA VAL A 54 6.91 0.30 1.08
C VAL A 54 7.75 1.26 0.25
N ARG A 55 7.61 1.23 -1.08
CA ARG A 55 8.46 2.02 -1.97
C ARG A 55 8.07 3.49 -2.07
N ASN A 56 6.86 3.85 -1.65
CA ASN A 56 6.35 5.21 -1.75
C ASN A 56 5.92 5.80 -0.40
N PHE A 57 6.15 5.10 0.72
CA PHE A 57 5.65 5.49 2.05
C PHE A 57 5.99 6.94 2.41
N TYR A 58 7.20 7.39 2.07
CA TYR A 58 7.71 8.74 2.36
C TYR A 58 6.99 9.86 1.60
N GLN A 59 6.17 9.51 0.59
CA GLN A 59 5.39 10.45 -0.20
C GLN A 59 4.04 10.76 0.45
N TRP A 60 3.63 9.96 1.44
CA TRP A 60 2.32 10.06 2.06
C TRP A 60 2.43 10.60 3.48
N ASN A 61 1.40 11.32 3.91
CA ASN A 61 1.31 11.85 5.26
C ASN A 61 0.84 10.76 6.24
N ILE A 62 1.68 9.74 6.43
CA ILE A 62 1.43 8.58 7.31
C ILE A 62 2.45 8.68 8.44
N SER A 63 1.97 8.97 9.65
CA SER A 63 2.82 9.20 10.83
C SER A 63 2.46 8.28 12.01
N ASN A 64 1.22 7.79 12.07
CA ASN A 64 0.73 6.94 13.16
C ASN A 64 0.54 5.49 12.69
N GLU A 65 0.59 4.55 13.64
CA GLU A 65 0.37 3.12 13.40
C GLU A 65 -0.99 2.81 12.74
N GLY A 66 -2.01 3.57 13.10
CA GLY A 66 -3.36 3.47 12.53
C GLY A 66 -3.53 4.14 11.17
N ASP A 67 -2.55 4.90 10.70
CA ASP A 67 -2.64 5.58 9.41
C ASP A 67 -2.53 4.56 8.27
N TYR A 68 -3.35 4.75 7.25
CA TYR A 68 -3.42 3.89 6.08
C TYR A 68 -3.63 4.69 4.82
N VAL A 69 -3.38 4.06 3.68
CA VAL A 69 -3.83 4.55 2.38
C VAL A 69 -4.60 3.46 1.65
N PHE A 70 -5.52 3.89 0.80
CA PHE A 70 -6.15 3.00 -0.16
C PHE A 70 -5.34 2.99 -1.47
N ILE A 71 -4.96 1.80 -1.90
CA ILE A 71 -4.19 1.56 -3.12
C ILE A 71 -5.03 0.71 -4.05
N VAL A 72 -5.30 1.23 -5.24
CA VAL A 72 -5.92 0.50 -6.34
C VAL A 72 -4.82 -0.11 -7.19
N VAL A 73 -4.92 -1.41 -7.50
CA VAL A 73 -3.92 -2.13 -8.29
C VAL A 73 -4.59 -2.99 -9.35
N LYS A 74 -3.94 -3.09 -10.51
CA LYS A 74 -4.28 -4.06 -11.56
C LYS A 74 -3.03 -4.51 -12.32
N GLU A 75 -3.13 -5.64 -13.00
CA GLU A 75 -2.13 -6.02 -14.00
C GLU A 75 -2.18 -5.07 -15.21
N ASP A 76 -1.05 -4.87 -15.89
CA ASP A 76 -0.98 -4.00 -17.06
C ASP A 76 -1.99 -4.40 -18.14
N GLY A 77 -2.83 -3.43 -18.54
CA GLY A 77 -3.87 -3.65 -19.55
C GLY A 77 -5.09 -4.43 -19.07
N ALA A 78 -5.14 -4.84 -17.79
CA ALA A 78 -6.33 -5.46 -17.23
C ALA A 78 -7.47 -4.44 -17.11
N LYS A 79 -8.70 -4.94 -17.27
CA LYS A 79 -9.93 -4.15 -17.04
C LYS A 79 -10.33 -4.13 -15.57
N ASN A 80 -10.12 -5.26 -14.90
CA ASN A 80 -10.46 -5.42 -13.50
C ASN A 80 -9.32 -4.89 -12.64
N HIS A 81 -9.68 -4.25 -11.53
CA HIS A 81 -8.76 -3.76 -10.52
C HIS A 81 -9.25 -4.20 -9.14
N SER A 82 -8.35 -4.15 -8.17
CA SER A 82 -8.63 -4.42 -6.77
C SER A 82 -8.21 -3.22 -5.94
N VAL A 83 -8.93 -2.94 -4.86
CA VAL A 83 -8.63 -1.86 -3.92
C VAL A 83 -8.22 -2.48 -2.60
N PHE A 84 -7.12 -1.99 -2.05
CA PHE A 84 -6.55 -2.48 -0.80
C PHE A 84 -6.37 -1.31 0.17
N ARG A 85 -6.80 -1.50 1.41
CA ARG A 85 -6.41 -0.62 2.51
C ARG A 85 -5.09 -1.13 3.09
N VAL A 86 -4.03 -0.34 2.99
CA VAL A 86 -2.71 -0.71 3.49
C VAL A 86 -2.34 0.24 4.63
N ALA A 87 -2.31 -0.29 5.85
CA ALA A 87 -1.94 0.47 7.04
C ALA A 87 -0.45 0.31 7.37
N LEU A 88 0.12 1.32 8.02
CA LEU A 88 1.54 1.34 8.40
C LEU A 88 1.95 0.10 9.20
N ALA A 89 1.11 -0.32 10.14
CA ALA A 89 1.32 -1.51 10.99
C ALA A 89 1.52 -2.82 10.22
N TYR A 90 1.00 -2.94 8.99
CA TYR A 90 1.13 -4.17 8.18
C TYR A 90 2.42 -4.23 7.36
N VAL A 91 3.18 -3.13 7.34
CA VAL A 91 4.37 -2.97 6.51
C VAL A 91 5.62 -2.82 7.38
N VAL A 92 5.49 -2.08 8.47
CA VAL A 92 6.53 -1.97 9.50
C VAL A 92 6.23 -3.05 10.52
N ALA A 93 6.65 -4.29 10.26
CA ALA A 93 6.87 -5.26 11.34
C ALA A 93 8.30 -4.97 11.84
N PRO A 94 8.48 -4.09 12.84
CA PRO A 94 9.83 -3.74 13.26
C PRO A 94 10.48 -5.01 13.82
N ASP A 95 11.66 -5.34 13.32
CA ASP A 95 12.55 -6.33 13.92
C ASP A 95 13.11 -5.68 15.20
N VAL A 96 12.30 -5.71 16.27
CA VAL A 96 12.66 -5.13 17.57
C VAL A 96 13.26 -6.23 18.41
N ASP A 97 14.59 -6.22 18.53
CA ASP A 97 15.24 -6.89 19.64
C ASP A 97 14.81 -6.16 20.93
N ASP A 98 14.00 -6.80 21.78
CA ASP A 98 13.73 -6.33 23.13
C ASP A 98 15.02 -6.40 23.95
N ILE A 99 15.72 -5.28 24.08
CA ILE A 99 16.90 -5.15 24.94
C ILE A 99 16.42 -4.85 26.36
N TYR A 100 16.29 -5.89 27.19
CA TYR A 100 16.04 -5.75 28.62
C TYR A 100 17.33 -5.34 29.35
N PHE A 101 17.28 -4.24 30.11
CA PHE A 101 18.29 -3.93 31.12
C PHE A 101 17.79 -4.47 32.45
N GLU A 102 18.52 -5.41 33.05
CA GLU A 102 18.26 -5.81 34.44
C GLU A 102 18.60 -4.62 35.34
N GLU A 103 17.61 -4.08 36.07
CA GLU A 103 17.90 -3.16 37.16
C GLU A 103 18.56 -3.96 38.29
N GLU A 104 19.82 -3.64 38.62
CA GLU A 104 20.48 -4.16 39.82
C GLU A 104 19.66 -3.73 41.04
N ILE A 105 18.99 -4.70 41.66
CA ILE A 105 18.31 -4.50 42.94
C ILE A 105 19.41 -4.25 43.99
N MET A 106 19.53 -3.01 44.45
CA MET A 106 20.37 -2.65 45.61
C MET A 106 19.87 -3.29 46.91
#